data_AF-A0A7Y3DDB0-F1
#
_entry.id   AF-A0A7Y3DDB0-F1
#
_cell.length_a   1.000
_cell.length_b   1.000
_cell.length_c   1.000
_cell.angle_alpha   90.00
_cell.angle_beta   90.00
_cell.angle_gamma   90.00
#
_symmetry.space_group_name_H-M   'P 1'
#
loop_
_entity.id
_entity.type
_entity.pdbx_description
1 polymer ?
#
loop_
_entity_poly.entity_id
_entity_poly.type
_entity_poly.pdbx_seq_one_letter_code
_entity_poly.pdbx_strand_id
1 'polypeptide(L)' 'MAVRAKLFRGLVKEVEEDVNKFLETHEVRILHVVQSESGDHVSLTLMIEEPEPLD' A
#
# COMPACT_ATOMS: atom_id res chain seq x y z
N MET A 1 11.46 -6.57 -12.90
CA MET A 1 10.83 -5.97 -11.71
C MET A 1 9.42 -6.55 -11.57
N ALA A 2 8.97 -6.88 -10.35
CA ALA A 2 7.66 -7.52 -10.15
C ALA A 2 6.61 -6.48 -9.72
N VAL A 3 5.49 -6.40 -10.44
CA VAL A 3 4.36 -5.55 -10.07
C VAL A 3 3.41 -6.32 -9.16
N ARG A 4 3.07 -5.74 -8.02
CA ARG A 4 2.15 -6.32 -7.03
C ARG A 4 1.09 -5.32 -6.59
N ALA A 5 -0.03 -5.83 -6.11
CA ALA A 5 -1.08 -5.03 -5.49
C ALA A 5 -1.15 -5.31 -3.99
N LYS A 6 -1.26 -4.25 -3.18
CA LYS A 6 -1.40 -4.33 -1.73
C LYS A 6 -2.67 -3.58 -1.31
N LEU A 7 -3.52 -4.24 -0.53
CA LEU A 7 -4.75 -3.67 0.01
C LEU A 7 -4.59 -3.44 1.51
N PHE A 8 -4.95 -2.24 1.95
CA PHE A 8 -5.11 -1.85 3.34
C PHE A 8 -6.57 -1.48 3.56
N ARG A 9 -7.15 -1.91 4.67
CA ARG A 9 -8.55 -1.61 5.01
C ARG A 9 -8.74 -1.52 6.50
N GLY A 10 -9.39 -0.45 6.96
CA GLY A 10 -9.60 -0.19 8.37
C GLY A 10 -10.16 1.22 8.59
N LEU A 11 -10.08 1.70 9.82
CA LEU A 11 -10.31 3.12 10.10
C LEU A 11 -9.19 3.97 9.48
N VAL A 12 -9.46 5.24 9.18
CA VAL A 12 -8.50 6.15 8.52
C VAL A 12 -7.13 6.11 9.20
N LYS A 13 -7.09 6.29 10.53
CA LYS A 13 -5.84 6.32 11.29
C LYS A 13 -5.07 5.00 11.25
N GLU A 14 -5.78 3.87 11.31
CA GLU A 14 -5.17 2.54 11.26
C GLU A 14 -4.54 2.30 9.88
N VAL A 15 -5.27 2.67 8.81
CA VAL A 15 -4.78 2.55 7.43
C VAL A 15 -3.56 3.44 7.21
N GLU A 16 -3.57 4.68 7.72
CA GLU A 16 -2.41 5.58 7.64
C GLU A 16 -1.18 4.99 8.35
N GLU A 17 -1.35 4.48 9.58
CA GLU A 17 -0.26 3.85 10.34
C GLU A 17 0.30 2.61 9.62
N ASP A 18 -0.57 1.73 9.12
CA ASP A 18 -0.17 0.50 8.43
C ASP A 18 0.55 0.80 7.09
N VAL A 19 0.05 1.77 6.33
CA VAL A 19 0.66 2.18 5.05
C VAL A 19 2.02 2.81 5.29
N ASN A 20 2.14 3.71 6.27
CA ASN A 20 3.42 4.34 6.60
C ASN A 20 4.44 3.30 7.03
N LYS A 21 4.07 2.39 7.93
CA LYS A 21 4.93 1.29 8.35
C LYS A 21 5.36 0.41 7.18
N PHE A 22 4.44 0.12 6.25
CA PHE A 22 4.76 -0.66 5.06
C PHE A 22 5.81 0.04 4.18
N LEU A 23 5.62 1.33 3.88
CA LEU A 23 6.50 2.13 3.03
C LEU A 23 7.86 2.43 3.67
N GLU A 24 7.93 2.50 5.01
CA GLU A 24 9.21 2.62 5.73
C GLU A 24 10.01 1.32 5.73
N THR A 25 9.33 0.17 5.69
CA THR A 25 9.97 -1.16 5.79
C THR A 25 10.36 -1.73 4.43
N HIS A 26 9.66 -1.38 3.36
CA HIS A 26 9.86 -1.95 2.04
C HIS A 26 10.31 -0.87 1.06
N GLU A 27 11.44 -1.11 0.40
CA GLU A 27 11.86 -0.30 -0.73
C GLU A 27 11.01 -0.68 -1.95
N VAL A 28 9.93 0.07 -2.16
CA VAL A 28 8.98 -0.16 -3.25
C VAL A 28 8.70 1.13 -4.00
N ARG A 29 8.46 1.02 -5.30
CA ARG A 29 8.00 2.15 -6.11
C ARG A 29 6.48 2.08 -6.25
N ILE A 30 5.78 3.10 -5.79
CA ILE A 30 4.33 3.19 -5.96
C ILE A 30 4.02 3.59 -7.41
N LEU A 31 3.25 2.75 -8.11
CA LEU A 31 2.80 2.98 -9.48
C LEU A 31 1.39 3.59 -9.53
N HIS A 32 0.50 3.12 -8.64
CA HIS A 32 -0.88 3.59 -8.61
C HIS A 32 -1.48 3.47 -7.22
N VAL A 33 -2.42 4.36 -6.91
CA VAL A 33 -3.13 4.41 -5.63
C VAL A 33 -4.62 4.58 -5.91
N VAL A 34 -5.44 3.72 -5.31
CA VAL A 34 -6.90 3.83 -5.33
C VAL A 34 -7.40 3.80 -3.90
N GLN A 35 -8.19 4.80 -3.53
CA GLN A 35 -8.88 4.88 -2.25
C GLN A 35 -10.39 4.73 -2.46
N SER A 36 -11.03 3.99 -1.56
CA SER A 36 -12.48 3.92 -1.46
C SER A 36 -12.91 4.06 -0.01
N GLU A 37 -14.03 4.71 0.22
CA GLU A 37 -14.59 4.93 1.56
C GLU A 37 -15.95 4.26 1.64
N SER A 38 -16.24 3.63 2.78
CA SER A 38 -17.50 2.94 3.02
C SER A 38 -17.86 3.04 4.51
N GLY A 39 -18.76 3.97 4.83
CA GLY A 39 -19.09 4.30 6.22
C GLY A 39 -17.85 4.85 6.93
N ASP A 40 -17.52 4.31 8.09
CA ASP A 40 -16.35 4.72 8.88
C ASP A 40 -15.02 4.08 8.42
N HIS A 41 -15.07 3.21 7.40
CA HIS A 41 -13.90 2.47 6.92
C HIS A 41 -13.37 3.03 5.61
N VAL A 42 -12.05 3.01 5.48
CA VAL A 42 -11.33 3.31 4.25
C VAL A 42 -10.65 2.05 3.75
N SER A 43 -10.58 1.89 2.43
CA SER A 43 -9.78 0.88 1.75
C SER A 43 -8.81 1.57 0.81
N LEU A 44 -7.52 1.30 0.95
CA LEU A 44 -6.44 1.83 0.11
C LEU A 44 -5.77 0.68 -0.64
N THR A 45 -5.78 0.73 -1.97
CA THR A 45 -5.08 -0.21 -2.83
C THR A 45 -3.86 0.48 -3.44
N LEU A 46 -2.68 -0.08 -3.19
CA LEU A 46 -1.42 0.35 -3.78
C LEU A 46 -1.00 -0.66 -4.85
N MET A 47 -0.78 -0.21 -6.09
CA MET A 47 0.03 -0.95 -7.05
C MET A 47 1.47 -0.53 -6.88
N ILE A 48 2.33 -1.49 -6.60
CA ILE A 48 3.74 -1.30 -6.28
C ILE A 48 4.61 -2.12 -7.22
N GLU A 49 5.81 -1.61 -7.48
CA GLU A 49 6.88 -2.31 -8.17
C GLU A 49 7.96 -2.63 -7.14
N GLU A 50 8.21 -3.92 -6.93
CA GLU A 50 9.29 -4.40 -6.06
C GLU A 50 10.60 -4.49 -6.88
N PRO A 51 11.74 -4.08 -6.30
CA PRO A 51 13.04 -4.27 -6.93
C PRO A 51 13.30 -5.77 -7.12
N GLU A 52 13.88 -6.13 -8.27
CA GLU A 52 14.33 -7.51 -8.46
C GLU A 52 15.47 -7.80 -7.47
N PRO A 53 15.47 -8.98 -6.83
CA PRO A 53 16.66 -9.42 -6.11
C PRO A 53 17.83 -9.41 -7.09
N LEU A 54 18.89 -8.71 -6.73
CA LEU A 54 20.17 -8.79 -7.42
C LEU A 54 20.74 -10.18 -7.11
N ASP A 55 20.53 -11.14 -8.01
CA ASP A 55 21.25 -12.43 -8.01
C ASP A 55 22.77 -12.21 -8.19
#